data_AF-A0A3D2NRQ6-F1
#
_entry.id   AF-A0A3D2NRQ6-F1
#
_cell.length_a   1.000
_cell.length_b   1.000
_cell.length_c   1.000
_cell.angle_alpha   90.00
_cell.angle_beta   90.00
_cell.angle_gamma   90.00
#
_symmetry.space_group_name_H-M   'P 1'
#
loop_
_entity.id
_entity.type
_entity.pdbx_description
1 polymer ?
#
loop_
_entity_poly.entity_id
_entity_poly.type
_entity_poly.pdbx_seq_one_letter_code
_entity_poly.pdbx_strand_id
1 'polypeptide(L)' 'WFKYSAPTTFYGLAGKLIPWFAIPAAILFAVGLYIGFAVAPMDAQQGEFYRIIFIHV' A
#
# COMPACT_ATOMS: atom_id res chain seq x y z
N TRP A 1 32.27 4.36 -5.17
CA TRP A 1 31.49 3.44 -4.30
C TRP A 1 30.51 4.19 -3.38
N PHE A 2 30.93 5.24 -2.64
CA PHE A 2 30.09 5.94 -1.64
C PHE A 2 29.27 7.16 -2.11
N LYS A 3 28.89 7.22 -3.40
CA LYS A 3 28.28 8.43 -4.00
C LYS A 3 26.99 8.89 -3.31
N TYR A 4 26.21 7.97 -2.76
CA TYR A 4 24.94 8.24 -2.08
C TYR A 4 25.00 8.02 -0.56
N SER A 5 26.21 7.93 0.01
CA SER A 5 26.39 7.71 1.44
C SER A 5 26.24 8.99 2.27
N ALA A 6 26.31 10.16 1.63
CA ALA A 6 26.02 11.44 2.26
C ALA A 6 24.57 11.87 2.00
N PRO A 7 23.83 12.39 2.99
CA PRO A 7 22.45 12.84 2.82
C PRO A 7 22.29 13.87 1.68
N THR A 8 23.25 14.77 1.52
CA THR A 8 23.25 15.84 0.51
C THR A 8 23.21 15.32 -0.92
N THR A 9 23.88 14.20 -1.20
CA THR A 9 23.89 13.58 -2.54
C THR A 9 22.75 12.57 -2.72
N PHE A 10 22.19 12.02 -1.64
CA PHE A 10 21.11 11.05 -1.67
C PHE A 10 19.72 11.69 -1.81
N TYR A 11 19.44 12.81 -1.14
CA TYR A 11 18.09 13.38 -1.11
C TYR A 11 17.53 13.78 -2.49
N GLY A 12 18.39 14.26 -3.40
CA GLY A 12 17.99 14.53 -4.77
C GLY A 12 17.56 13.28 -5.54
N LEU A 13 18.18 12.12 -5.26
CA LEU A 13 17.78 10.83 -5.83
C LEU A 13 16.50 10.31 -5.16
N ALA A 14 16.46 10.33 -3.82
CA ALA A 14 15.29 9.89 -3.06
C ALA A 14 14.03 10.64 -3.51
N GLY A 15 14.10 11.98 -3.60
CA GLY A 15 12.99 12.83 -4.05
C GLY A 15 12.48 12.46 -5.45
N LYS A 16 13.38 12.15 -6.39
CA LYS A 16 13.01 11.70 -7.75
C LYS A 16 12.34 10.33 -7.75
N LEU A 17 12.68 9.46 -6.80
CA LEU A 17 12.12 8.12 -6.69
C LEU A 17 10.78 8.08 -5.93
N ILE A 18 10.44 9.13 -5.16
CA ILE A 18 9.15 9.23 -4.45
C ILE A 18 7.96 8.88 -5.37
N PRO A 19 7.73 9.53 -6.52
CA PRO A 19 6.57 9.21 -7.36
C PRO A 19 6.58 7.76 -7.85
N TRP A 20 7.77 7.23 -8.17
CA TRP A 20 7.91 5.86 -8.66
C TRP A 20 7.58 4.80 -7.61
N PHE A 21 7.71 5.11 -6.33
CA PHE A 21 7.25 4.22 -5.25
C PHE A 21 5.84 4.55 -4.76
N ALA A 22 5.46 5.83 -4.73
CA ALA A 22 4.16 6.29 -4.26
C ALA A 22 3.03 5.82 -5.18
N ILE A 23 3.23 5.87 -6.51
CA ILE A 23 2.21 5.45 -7.49
C ILE A 23 1.86 3.96 -7.33
N PRO A 24 2.82 3.01 -7.44
CA PRO A 24 2.48 1.59 -7.25
C PRO A 24 2.01 1.29 -5.83
N ALA A 25 2.52 1.96 -4.79
CA ALA A 25 2.00 1.80 -3.44
C ALA A 25 0.51 2.21 -3.35
N ALA A 26 0.14 3.35 -3.94
CA ALA A 26 -1.25 3.80 -3.98
C ALA A 26 -2.15 2.85 -4.77
N ILE A 27 -1.66 2.33 -5.91
CA ILE A 27 -2.39 1.34 -6.71
C ILE A 27 -2.61 0.05 -5.90
N LEU A 28 -1.55 -0.51 -5.31
CA LEU A 28 -1.64 -1.72 -4.50
C LEU A 28 -2.56 -1.54 -3.30
N PHE A 29 -2.51 -0.37 -2.66
CA PHE A 29 -3.42 -0.02 -1.58
C PHE A 29 -4.88 0.00 -2.05
N ALA A 30 -5.19 0.69 -3.15
CA ALA A 30 -6.55 0.75 -3.70
C ALA A 30 -7.07 -0.64 -4.13
N VAL A 31 -6.20 -1.46 -4.72
CA VAL A 31 -6.53 -2.85 -5.08
C VAL A 31 -6.80 -3.70 -3.84
N GLY A 32 -5.98 -3.58 -2.79
CA GLY A 32 -6.19 -4.27 -1.52
C GLY A 32 -7.54 -3.91 -0.87
N LEU A 33 -7.88 -2.62 -0.86
CA LEU A 33 -9.20 -2.16 -0.39
C LEU A 33 -10.33 -2.76 -1.23
N TYR A 34 -10.24 -2.71 -2.56
CA TYR A 34 -11.27 -3.25 -3.43
C TYR A 34 -11.48 -4.75 -3.19
N ILE A 35 -10.39 -5.52 -3.05
CA ILE A 35 -10.47 -6.95 -2.78
C ILE A 35 -11.13 -7.20 -1.41
N GLY A 36 -10.67 -6.52 -0.35
CA GLY A 36 -11.18 -6.73 1.00
C GLY A 36 -12.66 -6.32 1.19
N PHE A 37 -13.11 -5.27 0.52
CA PHE A 37 -14.47 -4.75 0.69
C PHE A 37 -15.48 -5.19 -0.34
N ALA A 38 -15.09 -5.30 -1.62
CA ALA A 38 -16.04 -5.58 -2.69
C ALA A 38 -16.01 -7.06 -3.09
N VAL A 39 -14.81 -7.66 -3.20
CA VAL A 39 -14.65 -9.03 -3.74
C VAL A 39 -14.76 -10.10 -2.65
N ALA A 40 -14.28 -9.83 -1.43
CA ALA A 40 -14.30 -10.80 -0.35
C ALA A 40 -15.73 -11.34 -0.13
N PRO A 41 -15.91 -12.67 -0.09
CA PRO A 41 -17.23 -13.24 0.12
C PRO A 41 -17.73 -12.94 1.53
N MET A 42 -19.05 -12.81 1.66
CA MET A 42 -19.69 -12.81 2.97
C MET A 42 -19.50 -14.17 3.65
N ASP A 43 -19.23 -14.15 4.94
CA ASP A 43 -19.16 -15.38 5.73
C ASP A 43 -20.57 -15.94 5.97
N ALA A 44 -20.69 -17.27 6.07
CA ALA A 44 -21.98 -17.94 6.24
C ALA A 44 -22.66 -17.66 7.59
N GLN A 45 -21.89 -17.38 8.65
CA GLN A 45 -22.41 -17.10 9.99
C GLN A 45 -22.41 -15.60 10.29
N GLN A 46 -21.39 -14.88 9.84
CA GLN A 46 -21.20 -13.46 10.17
C GLN A 46 -21.67 -12.51 9.07
N GLY A 47 -22.03 -13.02 7.89
CA GLY A 47 -22.52 -12.22 6.77
C GLY A 47 -21.53 -11.13 6.35
N GLU A 48 -22.04 -9.91 6.16
CA GLU A 48 -21.25 -8.75 5.75
C GLU A 48 -20.31 -8.21 6.86
N PHE A 49 -20.59 -8.50 8.14
CA PHE A 49 -19.74 -8.06 9.25
C PHE A 49 -18.35 -8.70 9.24
N TYR A 50 -18.21 -9.86 8.58
CA TYR A 50 -16.93 -10.51 8.37
C TYR A 50 -15.91 -9.59 7.70
N ARG A 51 -16.33 -8.71 6.78
CA ARG A 51 -15.41 -7.85 6.01
C ARG A 51 -14.67 -6.82 6.88
N ILE A 52 -15.10 -6.57 8.13
CA ILE A 52 -14.46 -5.60 9.03
C ILE A 52 -13.05 -6.06 9.47
N ILE A 53 -12.79 -7.37 9.50
CA ILE A 53 -11.47 -7.92 9.88
C ILE A 53 -10.35 -7.50 8.93
N PHE A 54 -10.69 -7.12 7.68
CA PHE A 54 -9.69 -6.67 6.70
C PHE A 54 -9.16 -5.26 6.97
N ILE A 55 -9.87 -4.46 7.77
CA ILE A 55 -9.38 -3.17 8.30
C ILE A 55 -8.77 -3.36 9.68
N HIS A 56 -9.39 -4.25 10.46
CA HIS A 56 -9.13 -4.44 11.87
C HIS A 56 -8.17 -5.61 12.08
N VAL A 57 -6.90 -5.41 11.72
CA VAL A 57 -5.72 -6.12 12.23
C VAL A 57 -4.47 -5.30 11.97
#